data_AF-A0A7X8BJQ7-F1
#
_entry.id   AF-A0A7X8BJQ7-F1
#
_cell.length_a   1.000
_cell.length_b   1.000
_cell.length_c   1.000
_cell.angle_alpha   90.00
_cell.angle_beta   90.00
_cell.angle_gamma   90.00
#
_symmetry.space_group_name_H-M   'P 1'
#
loop_
_entity.id
_entity.type
_entity.pdbx_description
1 polymer ?
#
loop_
_entity_poly.entity_id
_entity_poly.type
_entity_poly.pdbx_seq_one_letter_code
_entity_poly.pdbx_strand_id
1 'polypeptide(L)'
;MIKKISMFFLAGTLGLGAKIWVNAIRDPGAELGQGDWTTDSMGISDSARVNAHDPERSFTGSYSFLTDTKTYCGVVDGGVRVWCGQNLSVPKAVSDIDSCIWMYNLAHGHEDSIANAYISFHSTSFKTIIWEVGHVDNSYPPGETAYVIAVPFPNIGEWSRVENILSQRWTEHGWSGEDTIYRVQLNSIGQAFGNRWYGQEVSWDDVFLRSVAYYDYAAKSIDSDPPDAGKYTPKVTFANEGIKDDKQGWVCAEILYGMQRVYADSQKVSIPKESSLQVTFKEWSVPDSGVYVVRAYTRLEPDELAEDDALIEPLTGIAEPSSPETPVTPFSFELDQAIIRFAVPYSTNVSLKVYDIT
;
A
#
# COMPACT_ATOMS: atom_id res chain seq x y z
N MET A 1 -46.22 36.68 -3.76
CA MET A 1 -44.81 36.77 -4.18
C MET A 1 -43.95 36.80 -2.92
N ILE A 2 -43.54 35.64 -2.42
CA ILE A 2 -42.91 35.46 -1.10
C ILE A 2 -41.38 35.44 -1.30
N LYS A 3 -40.67 36.44 -0.75
CA LYS A 3 -39.21 36.49 -0.71
C LYS A 3 -38.71 35.49 0.34
N LYS A 4 -37.99 34.46 -0.09
CA LYS A 4 -37.23 33.58 0.81
C LYS A 4 -36.04 34.38 1.38
N ILE A 5 -36.03 34.59 2.68
CA ILE A 5 -34.86 35.07 3.44
C ILE A 5 -34.13 33.82 3.89
N SER A 6 -32.95 33.56 3.34
CA SER A 6 -32.05 32.51 3.82
C SER A 6 -31.24 33.06 4.99
N MET A 7 -31.56 32.60 6.20
CA MET A 7 -30.72 32.80 7.39
C MET A 7 -29.53 31.82 7.33
N PHE A 8 -28.32 32.36 7.17
CA PHE A 8 -27.08 31.62 7.37
C PHE A 8 -26.83 31.50 8.88
N PHE A 9 -26.96 30.29 9.43
CA PHE A 9 -26.43 29.97 10.75
C PHE A 9 -24.92 29.75 10.61
N LEU A 10 -24.13 30.73 11.06
CA LEU A 10 -22.71 30.56 11.29
C LEU A 10 -22.54 29.74 12.59
N ALA A 11 -22.54 28.42 12.46
CA ALA A 11 -22.12 27.54 13.54
C ALA A 11 -20.60 27.70 13.70
N GLY A 12 -20.19 28.60 14.58
CA GLY A 12 -18.82 28.65 15.08
C GLY A 12 -18.52 27.35 15.81
N THR A 13 -17.89 26.41 15.12
CA THR A 13 -17.24 25.24 15.71
C THR A 13 -16.13 25.72 16.65
N LEU A 14 -16.46 25.90 17.92
CA LEU A 14 -15.46 25.89 18.99
C LEU A 14 -14.85 24.49 19.01
N GLY A 15 -13.69 24.36 18.36
CA GLY A 15 -12.87 23.16 18.31
C GLY A 15 -12.29 22.84 19.68
N LEU A 16 -13.11 22.26 20.54
CA LEU A 16 -12.67 21.32 21.57
C LEU A 16 -13.18 19.95 21.13
N GLY A 17 -12.68 19.48 19.99
CA GLY A 17 -12.88 18.10 19.59
C GLY A 17 -12.19 17.23 20.63
N ALA A 18 -12.97 16.52 21.44
CA ALA A 18 -12.44 15.38 22.17
C ALA A 18 -11.69 14.52 21.14
N LYS A 19 -10.40 14.26 21.38
CA LYS A 19 -9.62 13.34 20.54
C LYS A 19 -10.25 11.95 20.71
N ILE A 20 -11.18 11.61 19.82
CA ILE A 20 -11.79 10.28 19.81
C ILE A 20 -10.81 9.37 19.08
N TRP A 21 -9.95 8.72 19.84
CA TRP A 21 -9.03 7.71 19.32
C TRP A 21 -9.82 6.49 18.85
N VAL A 22 -9.56 6.04 17.62
CA VAL A 22 -10.26 4.90 17.03
C VAL A 22 -9.78 3.58 17.66
N ASN A 23 -8.51 3.50 18.10
CA ASN A 23 -7.92 2.32 18.74
C ASN A 23 -7.14 2.70 20.02
N ALA A 24 -7.84 2.95 21.13
CA ALA A 24 -7.19 3.17 22.43
C ALA A 24 -7.01 1.85 23.17
N ILE A 25 -5.76 1.40 23.33
CA ILE A 25 -5.39 0.31 24.24
C ILE A 25 -5.08 0.96 25.59
N ARG A 26 -5.94 0.70 26.57
CA ARG A 26 -5.76 1.14 27.96
C ARG A 26 -5.37 -0.05 28.80
N ASP A 27 -4.56 0.12 29.83
CA ASP A 27 -4.35 -0.95 30.80
C ASP A 27 -5.29 -0.76 32.01
N PRO A 28 -6.47 -1.42 32.06
CA PRO A 28 -7.36 -1.32 33.21
C PRO A 28 -6.77 -1.97 34.47
N GLY A 29 -5.80 -2.89 34.34
CA GLY A 29 -5.16 -3.55 35.49
C GLY A 29 -4.29 -2.59 36.28
N ALA A 30 -3.48 -1.77 35.59
CA ALA A 30 -2.75 -0.66 36.19
C ALA A 30 -3.69 0.41 36.78
N GLU A 31 -4.79 0.74 36.10
CA GLU A 31 -5.79 1.72 36.54
C GLU A 31 -6.57 1.29 37.81
N LEU A 32 -6.69 -0.02 38.06
CA LEU A 32 -7.53 -0.57 39.15
C LEU A 32 -6.72 -1.10 40.35
N GLY A 33 -5.39 -1.11 40.28
CA GLY A 33 -4.52 -1.54 41.39
C GLY A 33 -4.75 -2.99 41.86
N GLN A 34 -5.25 -3.88 40.99
CA GLN A 34 -5.54 -5.28 41.34
C GLN A 34 -4.36 -6.19 40.99
N GLY A 35 -3.77 -6.79 42.03
CA GLY A 35 -2.51 -7.54 41.94
C GLY A 35 -2.67 -9.04 41.74
N ASP A 36 -3.06 -9.47 40.54
CA ASP A 36 -2.77 -10.83 40.06
C ASP A 36 -2.27 -10.75 38.61
N TRP A 37 -0.95 -10.84 38.47
CA TRP A 37 -0.24 -10.76 37.19
C TRP A 37 0.18 -12.17 36.78
N THR A 38 -0.33 -12.71 35.67
CA THR A 38 0.29 -13.90 35.06
C THR A 38 1.44 -13.44 34.19
N THR A 39 2.66 -13.53 34.72
CA THR A 39 3.89 -13.38 33.95
C THR A 39 4.10 -14.64 33.10
N ASP A 40 3.51 -14.67 31.90
CA ASP A 40 4.07 -15.53 30.87
C ASP A 40 5.43 -14.95 30.45
N SER A 41 6.43 -15.82 30.31
CA SER A 41 7.84 -15.48 30.14
C SER A 41 8.19 -14.71 28.85
N MET A 42 7.18 -14.33 28.05
CA MET A 42 7.31 -13.39 26.92
C MET A 42 6.12 -12.41 26.77
N GLY A 43 5.30 -12.22 27.80
CA GLY A 43 4.43 -11.02 27.94
C GLY A 43 3.43 -10.73 26.82
N ILE A 44 2.82 -11.75 26.20
CA ILE A 44 1.72 -11.56 25.24
C ILE A 44 0.40 -11.88 25.95
N SER A 45 -0.11 -10.96 26.77
CA SER A 45 -1.49 -11.04 27.28
C SER A 45 -2.29 -9.83 26.78
N ASP A 46 -3.39 -10.14 26.09
CA ASP A 46 -4.35 -9.24 25.41
C ASP A 46 -5.16 -8.40 26.43
N SER A 47 -4.50 -7.51 27.17
CA SER A 47 -5.13 -6.66 28.20
C SER A 47 -5.50 -5.27 27.66
N ALA A 48 -6.30 -5.23 26.59
CA ALA A 48 -7.47 -4.36 26.44
C ALA A 48 -8.02 -4.35 25.02
N ARG A 49 -9.18 -4.97 24.85
CA ARG A 49 -9.99 -4.81 23.64
C ARG A 49 -10.91 -3.62 23.78
N VAL A 50 -10.76 -2.64 22.89
CA VAL A 50 -11.93 -1.96 22.33
C VAL A 50 -11.85 -2.04 20.81
N ASN A 51 -12.79 -2.83 20.28
CA ASN A 51 -13.15 -3.11 18.89
C ASN A 51 -12.36 -4.20 18.14
N ALA A 52 -13.08 -5.25 17.74
CA ALA A 52 -12.60 -6.32 16.89
C ALA A 52 -12.67 -5.87 15.42
N HIS A 53 -11.48 -5.62 14.85
CA HIS A 53 -11.09 -5.68 13.44
C HIS A 53 -12.15 -5.48 12.33
N ASP A 54 -11.94 -4.41 11.56
CA ASP A 54 -12.04 -4.46 10.11
C ASP A 54 -10.66 -4.88 9.56
N PRO A 55 -10.50 -6.12 9.02
CA PRO A 55 -9.22 -6.60 8.50
C PRO A 55 -8.72 -5.80 7.29
N GLU A 56 -9.58 -4.99 6.64
CA GLU A 56 -9.19 -4.12 5.53
C GLU A 56 -8.59 -2.77 6.00
N ARG A 57 -8.62 -2.49 7.31
CA ARG A 57 -8.08 -1.24 7.90
C ARG A 57 -7.03 -1.48 8.97
N SER A 58 -6.64 -2.73 9.23
CA SER A 58 -5.67 -3.05 10.29
C SER A 58 -4.25 -2.52 10.05
N PHE A 59 -4.00 -1.94 8.87
CA PHE A 59 -2.71 -1.42 8.41
C PHE A 59 -2.72 0.11 8.20
N THR A 60 -3.82 0.80 8.53
CA THR A 60 -3.94 2.27 8.51
C THR A 60 -4.89 2.72 9.62
N GLY A 61 -4.42 3.55 10.56
CA GLY A 61 -5.30 4.12 11.57
C GLY A 61 -4.61 4.83 12.72
N SER A 62 -5.42 5.39 13.62
CA SER A 62 -5.01 6.06 14.85
C SER A 62 -5.00 5.08 16.02
N TYR A 63 -3.87 4.95 16.69
CA TYR A 63 -3.63 4.07 17.84
C TYR A 63 -3.19 4.90 19.04
N SER A 64 -3.70 4.61 20.23
CA SER A 64 -3.28 5.31 21.44
C SER A 64 -3.03 4.31 22.55
N PHE A 65 -1.87 4.42 23.18
CA PHE A 65 -1.51 3.63 24.34
C PHE A 65 -1.50 4.54 25.54
N LEU A 66 -2.33 4.21 26.52
CA LEU A 66 -2.36 4.88 27.80
C LEU A 66 -2.06 3.85 28.89
N THR A 67 -0.84 3.90 29.42
CA THR A 67 -0.55 3.32 30.73
C THR A 67 -0.74 4.44 31.75
N ASP A 68 -1.73 4.30 32.65
CA ASP A 68 -2.11 5.35 33.59
C ASP A 68 -0.89 5.97 34.27
N THR A 69 -0.65 7.26 34.05
CA THR A 69 0.53 7.97 34.56
C THR A 69 0.38 8.42 36.01
N LYS A 70 -0.79 8.27 36.62
CA LYS A 70 -1.15 8.99 37.85
C LYS A 70 -1.38 8.11 39.08
N THR A 71 -1.68 6.83 38.90
CA THR A 71 -1.96 5.92 40.02
C THR A 71 -0.77 5.00 40.29
N TYR A 72 -0.13 5.16 41.46
CA TYR A 72 0.92 4.25 41.90
C TYR A 72 0.33 2.86 42.17
N CYS A 73 0.85 1.83 41.49
CA CYS A 73 0.36 0.46 41.59
C CYS A 73 0.73 -0.27 42.91
N GLY A 74 1.31 0.43 43.89
CA GLY A 74 1.53 -0.11 45.23
C GLY A 74 2.75 -1.03 45.38
N VAL A 75 3.61 -1.18 44.37
CA VAL A 75 4.74 -2.12 44.42
C VAL A 75 5.96 -1.50 45.10
N VAL A 76 6.25 -1.95 46.33
CA VAL A 76 7.17 -1.27 47.26
C VAL A 76 8.62 -1.73 47.15
N ASP A 77 8.93 -2.81 46.43
CA ASP A 77 10.33 -3.24 46.24
C ASP A 77 10.49 -4.06 44.97
N GLY A 78 11.46 -3.67 44.13
CA GLY A 78 11.69 -4.22 42.79
C GLY A 78 10.97 -3.42 41.70
N GLY A 79 11.72 -2.75 40.82
CA GLY A 79 11.14 -1.98 39.73
C GLY A 79 10.25 -2.86 38.84
N VAL A 80 8.99 -2.48 38.67
CA VAL A 80 8.05 -3.17 37.78
C VAL A 80 8.11 -2.50 36.41
N ARG A 81 8.17 -3.30 35.34
CA ARG A 81 7.99 -2.83 33.96
C ARG A 81 6.71 -3.44 33.41
N VAL A 82 5.84 -2.59 32.87
CA VAL A 82 4.62 -2.98 32.16
C VAL A 82 4.80 -2.66 30.69
N TRP A 83 4.49 -3.64 29.85
CA TRP A 83 4.57 -3.53 28.41
C TRP A 83 3.17 -3.60 27.84
N CYS A 84 2.78 -2.57 27.10
CA CYS A 84 1.55 -2.57 26.31
C CYS A 84 1.94 -2.60 24.84
N GLY A 85 1.43 -3.58 24.11
CA GLY A 85 1.77 -3.78 22.70
C GLY A 85 0.56 -4.05 21.83
N GLN A 86 0.63 -3.63 20.57
CA GLN A 86 -0.31 -3.99 19.53
C GLN A 86 0.44 -4.64 18.36
N ASN A 87 0.02 -5.85 18.00
CA ASN A 87 0.51 -6.53 16.82
C ASN A 87 -0.30 -6.12 15.59
N LEU A 88 0.38 -5.56 14.60
CA LEU A 88 -0.13 -5.30 13.27
C LEU A 88 0.36 -6.42 12.35
N SER A 89 -0.56 -7.29 11.95
CA SER A 89 -0.25 -8.34 10.97
C SER A 89 -0.15 -7.72 9.59
N VAL A 90 0.95 -7.99 8.88
CA VAL A 90 1.11 -7.53 7.50
C VAL A 90 0.34 -8.50 6.58
N PRO A 91 -0.68 -8.04 5.81
CA PRO A 91 -1.58 -8.94 5.05
C PRO A 91 -0.85 -9.81 4.02
N LYS A 92 0.20 -9.25 3.41
CA LYS A 92 1.13 -9.95 2.52
C LYS A 92 2.52 -9.65 3.04
N ALA A 93 3.29 -10.70 3.32
CA ALA A 93 4.66 -10.55 3.78
C ALA A 93 5.43 -9.67 2.79
N VAL A 94 6.04 -8.59 3.27
CA VAL A 94 6.68 -7.58 2.40
C VAL A 94 8.08 -8.04 2.07
N SER A 95 8.27 -8.54 0.85
CA SER A 95 9.58 -8.76 0.21
C SER A 95 10.10 -7.43 -0.35
N ASP A 96 11.41 -7.33 -0.61
CA ASP A 96 12.05 -6.08 -1.03
C ASP A 96 11.85 -4.94 -0.02
N ILE A 97 12.25 -5.24 1.21
CA ILE A 97 12.24 -4.30 2.33
C ILE A 97 13.05 -3.03 2.05
N ASP A 98 13.99 -3.08 1.11
CA ASP A 98 14.85 -1.95 0.76
C ASP A 98 14.03 -0.81 0.14
N SER A 99 12.95 -1.19 -0.52
CA SER A 99 11.99 -0.29 -1.14
C SER A 99 10.92 0.18 -0.17
N CYS A 100 10.91 -0.22 1.10
CA CYS A 100 9.81 0.14 1.99
C CYS A 100 10.02 1.51 2.67
N ILE A 101 8.92 2.24 2.87
CA ILE A 101 8.84 3.41 3.73
C ILE A 101 7.85 3.11 4.84
N TRP A 102 8.29 3.38 6.07
CA TRP A 102 7.41 3.38 7.23
C TRP A 102 7.10 4.81 7.63
N MET A 103 5.81 5.08 7.81
CA MET A 103 5.33 6.39 8.24
C MET A 103 4.38 6.28 9.42
N TYR A 104 4.47 7.26 10.30
CA TYR A 104 3.54 7.46 11.40
C TYR A 104 3.61 8.90 11.89
N ASN A 105 2.49 9.40 12.40
CA ASN A 105 2.44 10.57 13.26
C ASN A 105 2.55 10.10 14.71
N LEU A 106 3.37 10.78 15.50
CA LEU A 106 3.54 10.50 16.91
C LEU A 106 3.16 11.72 17.73
N ALA A 107 2.46 11.51 18.84
CA ALA A 107 2.22 12.53 19.86
C ALA A 107 2.52 11.96 21.25
N HIS A 108 3.06 12.84 22.10
CA HIS A 108 3.42 12.55 23.48
C HIS A 108 2.69 13.48 24.44
N GLY A 109 2.07 12.91 25.47
CA GLY A 109 1.09 13.62 26.31
C GLY A 109 1.60 14.22 27.62
N HIS A 110 2.75 13.78 28.18
CA HIS A 110 3.09 14.11 29.57
C HIS A 110 4.59 14.18 29.90
N GLU A 111 5.03 15.18 30.68
CA GLU A 111 6.44 15.44 31.02
C GLU A 111 7.07 14.33 31.91
N ASP A 112 6.27 13.72 32.78
CA ASP A 112 6.76 12.74 33.77
C ASP A 112 6.77 11.27 33.30
N SER A 113 6.50 11.00 32.03
CA SER A 113 6.51 9.62 31.51
C SER A 113 7.92 9.16 31.15
N ILE A 114 8.22 7.87 31.35
CA ILE A 114 9.37 7.26 30.66
C ILE A 114 9.09 7.34 29.17
N ALA A 115 9.91 8.12 28.48
CA ALA A 115 9.74 8.46 27.08
C ALA A 115 10.39 7.39 26.21
N ASN A 116 9.95 6.13 26.31
CA ASN A 116 10.42 5.05 25.44
C ASN A 116 9.23 4.34 24.82
N ALA A 117 9.00 4.55 23.53
CA ALA A 117 8.04 3.76 22.76
C ALA A 117 8.81 2.91 21.74
N TYR A 118 8.28 1.75 21.35
CA TYR A 118 8.99 0.86 20.44
C TYR A 118 8.16 0.50 19.22
N ILE A 119 8.83 0.40 18.08
CA ILE A 119 8.28 -0.23 16.89
C ILE A 119 9.15 -1.43 16.59
N SER A 120 8.57 -2.63 16.59
CA SER A 120 9.31 -3.85 16.28
C SER A 120 8.87 -4.43 14.94
N PHE A 121 9.83 -4.63 14.03
CA PHE A 121 9.62 -5.31 12.76
C PHE A 121 10.16 -6.72 12.89
N HIS A 122 9.35 -7.72 12.54
CA HIS A 122 9.75 -9.12 12.62
C HIS A 122 9.81 -9.73 11.22
N SER A 123 10.92 -10.41 10.92
CA SER A 123 11.13 -11.10 9.65
C SER A 123 10.76 -12.59 9.73
N THR A 124 10.42 -13.16 8.57
CA THR A 124 10.21 -14.61 8.42
C THR A 124 11.46 -15.43 8.75
N SER A 125 12.64 -14.81 8.70
CA SER A 125 13.95 -15.36 9.12
C SER A 125 14.23 -15.22 10.63
N PHE A 126 13.22 -14.85 11.43
CA PHE A 126 13.30 -14.65 12.88
C PHE A 126 14.22 -13.51 13.33
N LYS A 127 14.54 -12.57 12.44
CA LYS A 127 15.22 -11.32 12.79
C LYS A 127 14.22 -10.31 13.33
N THR A 128 14.67 -9.42 14.21
CA THR A 128 13.83 -8.35 14.77
C THR A 128 14.56 -7.01 14.71
N ILE A 129 13.95 -5.98 14.13
CA ILE A 129 14.45 -4.61 14.26
C ILE A 129 13.54 -3.89 15.23
N ILE A 130 14.12 -3.15 16.17
CA ILE A 130 13.41 -2.39 17.17
C ILE A 130 13.77 -0.92 16.97
N TRP A 131 12.78 -0.07 16.73
CA TRP A 131 12.98 1.37 16.77
C TRP A 131 12.53 1.86 18.11
N GLU A 132 13.48 2.38 18.88
CA GLU A 132 13.22 3.04 20.15
C GLU A 132 12.99 4.51 19.87
N VAL A 133 11.76 4.95 20.11
CA VAL A 133 11.42 6.36 20.10
C VAL A 133 11.73 6.90 21.49
N GLY A 134 12.60 7.91 21.56
CA GLY A 134 12.94 8.64 22.77
C GLY A 134 14.29 8.34 23.39
N HIS A 135 14.30 7.99 24.69
CA HIS A 135 15.56 7.82 25.42
C HIS A 135 16.20 6.48 25.06
N VAL A 136 17.34 6.54 24.39
CA VAL A 136 18.09 5.35 23.99
C VAL A 136 18.71 4.71 25.22
N ASP A 137 18.15 3.58 25.65
CA ASP A 137 18.79 2.77 26.67
C ASP A 137 19.82 1.85 26.00
N ASN A 138 21.09 2.27 26.01
CA ASN A 138 22.21 1.48 25.51
C ASN A 138 22.44 0.17 26.30
N SER A 139 21.62 -0.13 27.31
CA SER A 139 21.77 -1.34 28.15
C SER A 139 21.13 -2.60 27.57
N TYR A 140 20.49 -2.55 26.39
CA TYR A 140 20.01 -3.79 25.76
C TYR A 140 21.18 -4.72 25.47
N PRO A 141 21.17 -5.96 26.02
CA PRO A 141 22.13 -6.95 25.58
C PRO A 141 21.86 -7.18 24.09
N PRO A 142 22.85 -7.01 23.20
CA PRO A 142 22.67 -7.33 21.80
C PRO A 142 22.31 -8.81 21.71
N GLY A 143 21.03 -9.11 21.53
CA GLY A 143 20.64 -10.38 20.94
C GLY A 143 21.17 -10.38 19.51
N GLU A 144 21.66 -11.52 19.02
CA GLU A 144 22.27 -11.63 17.68
C GLU A 144 21.33 -11.18 16.54
N THR A 145 20.04 -10.98 16.83
CA THR A 145 18.99 -10.66 15.86
C THR A 145 18.23 -9.35 16.13
N ALA A 146 18.51 -8.62 17.23
CA ALA A 146 17.78 -7.43 17.65
C ALA A 146 18.62 -6.16 17.52
N TYR A 147 18.12 -5.16 16.77
CA TYR A 147 18.83 -3.91 16.50
C TYR A 147 18.00 -2.71 16.91
N VAL A 148 18.59 -1.75 17.63
CA VAL A 148 17.89 -0.59 18.19
C VAL A 148 18.20 0.68 17.41
N ILE A 149 17.16 1.36 16.90
CA ILE A 149 17.29 2.64 16.20
C ILE A 149 16.58 3.74 16.99
N ALA A 150 17.31 4.80 17.32
CA ALA A 150 16.80 5.95 18.03
C ALA A 150 16.00 6.91 17.14
N VAL A 151 14.78 7.25 17.53
CA VAL A 151 13.95 8.29 16.90
C VAL A 151 13.61 9.37 17.94
N PRO A 152 13.74 10.68 17.63
CA PRO A 152 13.41 11.72 18.60
C PRO A 152 11.91 11.76 18.92
N PHE A 153 11.55 12.11 20.16
CA PHE A 153 10.16 12.43 20.51
C PHE A 153 9.75 13.81 19.97
N PRO A 154 8.50 13.99 19.51
CA PRO A 154 7.87 15.30 19.42
C PRO A 154 7.90 16.05 20.75
N ASN A 155 7.78 17.38 20.71
CA ASN A 155 7.44 18.13 21.92
C ASN A 155 6.05 17.72 22.42
N ILE A 156 5.81 17.92 23.71
CA ILE A 156 4.57 17.52 24.37
C ILE A 156 3.38 18.26 23.76
N GLY A 157 2.32 17.51 23.46
CA GLY A 157 1.11 18.02 22.84
C GLY A 157 1.24 18.30 21.33
N GLU A 158 2.43 18.16 20.75
CA GLU A 158 2.67 18.29 19.32
C GLU A 158 2.61 16.93 18.62
N TRP A 159 2.13 16.94 17.38
CA TRP A 159 2.25 15.82 16.47
C TRP A 159 3.51 15.99 15.64
N SER A 160 4.31 14.95 15.52
CA SER A 160 5.41 14.89 14.55
C SER A 160 5.21 13.73 13.60
N ARG A 161 5.29 14.02 12.31
CA ARG A 161 5.35 12.99 11.27
C ARG A 161 6.77 12.45 11.21
N VAL A 162 6.90 11.15 11.37
CA VAL A 162 8.15 10.41 11.18
C VAL A 162 8.03 9.61 9.90
N GLU A 163 8.99 9.82 9.01
CA GLU A 163 9.14 9.06 7.76
C GLU A 163 10.54 8.44 7.77
N ASN A 164 10.58 7.11 7.69
CA ASN A 164 11.83 6.37 7.67
C ASN A 164 11.86 5.46 6.45
N ILE A 165 12.86 5.68 5.60
CA ILE A 165 13.20 4.78 4.50
C ILE A 165 13.94 3.59 5.10
N LEU A 166 13.40 2.41 4.83
CA LEU A 166 13.78 1.20 5.52
C LEU A 166 15.17 0.68 5.08
N SER A 167 15.47 0.60 3.79
CA SER A 167 16.79 0.20 3.27
C SER A 167 17.99 0.85 3.96
N GLN A 168 17.90 2.15 4.26
CA GLN A 168 19.02 2.93 4.80
C GLN A 168 19.48 2.48 6.18
N ARG A 169 18.62 1.75 6.90
CA ARG A 169 18.80 1.49 8.32
C ARG A 169 19.07 0.03 8.64
N TRP A 170 18.69 -0.91 7.77
CA TRP A 170 18.61 -2.33 8.16
C TRP A 170 19.79 -3.14 7.66
N THR A 171 20.40 -2.70 6.56
CA THR A 171 21.65 -3.27 6.03
C THR A 171 22.80 -3.11 7.04
N GLU A 172 22.83 -1.99 7.77
CA GLU A 172 23.71 -1.76 8.93
C GLU A 172 23.46 -2.73 10.10
N HIS A 173 22.33 -3.43 10.05
CA HIS A 173 21.76 -4.25 11.09
C HIS A 173 21.44 -5.68 10.59
N GLY A 174 22.22 -6.18 9.62
CA GLY A 174 22.20 -7.60 9.23
C GLY A 174 20.93 -8.09 8.53
N TRP A 175 20.00 -7.21 8.16
CA TRP A 175 18.91 -7.54 7.24
C TRP A 175 19.37 -7.32 5.79
N SER A 176 18.76 -8.05 4.88
CA SER A 176 18.99 -8.01 3.44
C SER A 176 17.66 -7.78 2.72
N GLY A 177 17.69 -7.31 1.47
CA GLY A 177 16.48 -7.16 0.64
C GLY A 177 15.63 -8.44 0.50
N GLU A 178 16.22 -9.61 0.77
CA GLU A 178 15.54 -10.91 0.78
C GLU A 178 14.73 -11.17 2.06
N ASP A 179 15.02 -10.46 3.16
CA ASP A 179 14.26 -10.60 4.40
C ASP A 179 12.84 -10.07 4.19
N THR A 180 11.86 -10.79 4.72
CA THR A 180 10.44 -10.46 4.51
C THR A 180 9.79 -10.06 5.84
N ILE A 181 9.23 -8.85 5.95
CA ILE A 181 8.45 -8.48 7.14
C ILE A 181 7.10 -9.20 7.11
N TYR A 182 6.77 -9.90 8.19
CA TYR A 182 5.45 -10.50 8.37
C TYR A 182 4.63 -9.86 9.50
N ARG A 183 5.29 -9.14 10.42
CA ARG A 183 4.64 -8.52 11.58
C ARG A 183 5.33 -7.21 11.94
N VAL A 184 4.51 -6.20 12.26
CA VAL A 184 4.95 -4.97 12.92
C VAL A 184 4.27 -4.89 14.28
N GLN A 185 4.99 -4.51 15.32
CA GLN A 185 4.45 -4.38 16.68
C GLN A 185 4.71 -2.96 17.19
N LEU A 186 3.65 -2.27 17.62
CA LEU A 186 3.74 -0.99 18.30
C LEU A 186 3.74 -1.26 19.81
N ASN A 187 4.73 -0.77 20.54
CA ASN A 187 4.84 -0.97 21.98
C ASN A 187 4.99 0.36 22.74
N SER A 188 4.47 0.35 23.95
CA SER A 188 4.57 1.37 24.98
C SER A 188 5.03 0.69 26.27
N ILE A 189 5.94 1.32 27.01
CA ILE A 189 6.41 0.86 28.31
C ILE A 189 5.98 1.85 29.39
N GLY A 190 5.29 1.34 30.40
CA GLY A 190 5.23 1.97 31.72
C GLY A 190 6.26 1.32 32.65
N GLN A 191 6.89 2.10 33.52
CA GLN A 191 7.80 1.52 34.53
C GLN A 191 7.65 2.20 35.88
N ALA A 192 7.69 1.40 36.95
CA ALA A 192 7.87 1.84 38.31
C ALA A 192 9.36 1.92 38.64
N PHE A 193 9.80 3.07 39.15
CA PHE A 193 11.15 3.21 39.73
C PHE A 193 11.03 3.88 41.11
N GLY A 194 11.38 3.13 42.16
CA GLY A 194 11.12 3.54 43.53
C GLY A 194 9.61 3.62 43.84
N ASN A 195 9.19 4.66 44.55
CA ASN A 195 7.77 4.93 44.87
C ASN A 195 7.05 5.75 43.79
N ARG A 196 7.63 5.86 42.59
CA ARG A 196 7.07 6.63 41.48
C ARG A 196 6.74 5.72 40.32
N TRP A 197 5.53 5.88 39.81
CA TRP A 197 5.09 5.27 38.56
C TRP A 197 5.33 6.26 37.42
N TYR A 198 5.98 5.78 36.37
CA TYR A 198 6.20 6.50 35.13
C TYR A 198 5.38 5.79 34.05
N GLY A 199 4.11 6.17 33.94
CA GLY A 199 3.26 5.71 32.83
C GLY A 199 3.69 6.36 31.52
N GLN A 200 3.03 6.00 30.43
CA GLN A 200 3.31 6.51 29.09
C GLN A 200 2.00 6.82 28.38
N GLU A 201 1.90 8.05 27.89
CA GLU A 201 0.84 8.49 26.98
C GLU A 201 1.45 8.74 25.61
N VAL A 202 1.36 7.73 24.74
CA VAL A 202 1.83 7.81 23.35
C VAL A 202 0.69 7.50 22.42
N SER A 203 0.50 8.40 21.46
CA SER A 203 -0.47 8.22 20.39
C SER A 203 0.24 8.16 19.04
N TRP A 204 -0.14 7.18 18.26
CA TRP A 204 0.27 6.95 16.89
C TRP A 204 -0.90 7.27 15.98
N ASP A 205 -0.66 7.91 14.85
CA ASP A 205 -1.67 8.16 13.83
C ASP A 205 -1.06 7.98 12.45
N ASP A 206 -1.90 7.75 11.43
CA ASP A 206 -1.44 7.47 10.06
C ASP A 206 -0.28 6.47 10.00
N VAL A 207 -0.39 5.38 10.76
CA VAL A 207 0.63 4.32 10.76
C VAL A 207 0.47 3.48 9.50
N PHE A 208 1.47 3.46 8.62
CA PHE A 208 1.45 2.59 7.44
C PHE A 208 2.85 2.17 6.97
N LEU A 209 2.92 0.96 6.43
CA LEU A 209 4.06 0.40 5.70
C LEU A 209 3.74 0.44 4.21
N ARG A 210 4.53 1.17 3.42
CA ARG A 210 4.35 1.28 1.98
C ARG A 210 5.59 0.77 1.26
N SER A 211 5.42 -0.11 0.28
CA SER A 211 6.46 -0.38 -0.71
C SER A 211 6.58 0.82 -1.65
N VAL A 212 7.80 1.21 -1.94
CA VAL A 212 8.15 2.38 -2.73
C VAL A 212 9.14 1.94 -3.78
N ALA A 213 8.66 1.88 -5.01
CA ALA A 213 9.55 1.68 -6.13
C ALA A 213 10.47 2.90 -6.25
N TYR A 214 11.78 2.67 -6.23
CA TYR A 214 12.77 3.74 -6.41
C TYR A 214 12.74 4.28 -7.84
N TYR A 215 12.58 3.36 -8.79
CA TYR A 215 12.51 3.57 -10.22
C TYR A 215 11.30 2.78 -10.70
N ASP A 216 10.37 3.44 -11.35
CA ASP A 216 9.09 2.85 -11.74
C ASP A 216 8.59 3.64 -12.93
N TYR A 217 8.82 3.11 -14.14
CA TYR A 217 8.35 3.74 -15.35
C TYR A 217 7.15 2.97 -15.84
N ALA A 218 6.01 3.64 -15.96
CA ALA A 218 4.81 3.02 -16.49
C ALA A 218 4.33 3.75 -17.75
N ALA A 219 3.84 3.00 -18.73
CA ALA A 219 3.13 3.58 -19.87
C ALA A 219 1.77 4.11 -19.40
N LYS A 220 1.49 5.40 -19.66
CA LYS A 220 0.26 6.07 -19.18
C LYS A 220 -0.78 6.30 -20.26
N SER A 221 -0.36 6.54 -21.50
CA SER A 221 -1.27 6.70 -22.63
C SER A 221 -0.60 6.39 -23.95
N ILE A 222 -1.38 5.90 -24.91
CA ILE A 222 -0.99 5.80 -26.33
C ILE A 222 -1.61 7.00 -27.05
N ASP A 223 -0.79 8.03 -27.26
CA ASP A 223 -1.19 9.33 -27.83
C ASP A 223 -1.07 9.36 -29.37
N SER A 224 -1.13 8.20 -30.00
CA SER A 224 -0.86 8.06 -31.42
C SER A 224 -2.06 8.51 -32.23
N ASP A 225 -1.81 9.25 -33.31
CA ASP A 225 -2.84 9.53 -34.30
C ASP A 225 -3.22 8.22 -35.02
N PRO A 226 -4.48 8.07 -35.48
CA PRO A 226 -4.87 6.93 -36.31
C PRO A 226 -3.94 6.79 -37.54
N PRO A 227 -3.73 5.58 -38.05
CA PRO A 227 -2.89 5.37 -39.23
C PRO A 227 -3.34 6.21 -40.43
N ASP A 228 -2.39 6.84 -41.11
CA ASP A 228 -2.62 7.65 -42.32
C ASP A 228 -1.85 7.07 -43.50
N ALA A 229 -2.52 6.86 -44.63
CA ALA A 229 -1.94 6.30 -45.85
C ALA A 229 -1.12 5.00 -45.64
N GLY A 230 -1.57 4.13 -44.74
CA GLY A 230 -0.88 2.87 -44.43
C GLY A 230 0.39 3.04 -43.58
N LYS A 231 0.55 4.19 -42.92
CA LYS A 231 1.66 4.47 -42.00
C LYS A 231 1.12 4.75 -40.62
N TYR A 232 1.84 4.29 -39.60
CA TYR A 232 1.50 4.53 -38.22
C TYR A 232 2.77 4.83 -37.43
N THR A 233 2.75 5.90 -36.64
CA THR A 233 3.89 6.29 -35.80
C THR A 233 3.46 6.21 -34.34
N PRO A 234 3.90 5.20 -33.58
CA PRO A 234 3.54 5.10 -32.17
C PRO A 234 4.10 6.31 -31.40
N LYS A 235 3.22 6.98 -30.67
CA LYS A 235 3.50 8.01 -29.67
C LYS A 235 2.91 7.54 -28.35
N VAL A 236 3.74 7.47 -27.32
CA VAL A 236 3.33 6.97 -26.00
C VAL A 236 3.86 7.91 -24.94
N THR A 237 3.03 8.27 -23.97
CA THR A 237 3.48 8.97 -22.77
C THR A 237 3.82 7.96 -21.69
N PHE A 238 5.06 8.03 -21.21
CA PHE A 238 5.55 7.28 -20.05
C PHE A 238 5.69 8.22 -18.86
N ALA A 239 5.49 7.74 -17.65
CA ALA A 239 5.70 8.51 -16.42
C ALA A 239 6.59 7.75 -15.45
N ASN A 240 7.41 8.49 -14.69
CA ASN A 240 8.16 7.94 -13.57
C ASN A 240 7.34 8.09 -12.29
N GLU A 241 6.79 6.99 -11.81
CA GLU A 241 6.05 6.89 -10.55
C GLU A 241 6.97 6.57 -9.35
N GLY A 242 8.25 6.36 -9.61
CA GLY A 242 9.27 6.14 -8.61
C GLY A 242 9.67 7.42 -7.90
N ILE A 243 10.24 7.27 -6.70
CA ILE A 243 10.62 8.43 -5.85
C ILE A 243 12.00 9.01 -6.18
N LYS A 244 12.79 8.35 -7.04
CA LYS A 244 14.11 8.83 -7.45
C LYS A 244 14.09 9.27 -8.90
N ASP A 245 14.89 10.30 -9.18
CA ASP A 245 15.28 10.61 -10.55
C ASP A 245 16.04 9.42 -11.12
N ASP A 246 15.61 8.96 -12.28
CA ASP A 246 16.04 7.68 -12.77
C ASP A 246 17.38 7.74 -13.51
N LYS A 247 18.04 6.58 -13.51
CA LYS A 247 19.03 6.22 -14.51
C LYS A 247 18.29 5.91 -15.82
N GLN A 248 19.02 5.90 -16.92
CA GLN A 248 18.40 5.67 -18.23
C GLN A 248 17.69 4.30 -18.31
N GLY A 249 16.38 4.28 -18.54
CA GLY A 249 15.55 3.08 -18.74
C GLY A 249 15.20 2.85 -20.21
N TRP A 250 14.76 1.64 -20.55
CA TRP A 250 14.22 1.35 -21.88
C TRP A 250 12.70 1.47 -21.87
N VAL A 251 12.15 2.19 -22.83
CA VAL A 251 10.73 2.20 -23.15
C VAL A 251 10.51 1.50 -24.48
N CYS A 252 9.44 0.72 -24.57
CA CYS A 252 9.16 -0.17 -25.69
C CYS A 252 7.76 0.08 -26.24
N ALA A 253 7.64 -0.02 -27.56
CA ALA A 253 6.36 -0.06 -28.25
C ALA A 253 6.34 -1.27 -29.20
N GLU A 254 5.27 -2.04 -29.13
CA GLU A 254 5.01 -3.21 -29.96
C GLU A 254 3.63 -3.08 -30.63
N ILE A 255 3.50 -3.67 -31.80
CA ILE A 255 2.20 -3.84 -32.45
C ILE A 255 1.99 -5.33 -32.67
N LEU A 256 0.83 -5.81 -32.23
CA LEU A 256 0.42 -7.19 -32.29
C LEU A 256 -0.69 -7.35 -33.32
N TYR A 257 -0.61 -8.41 -34.12
CA TYR A 257 -1.70 -8.91 -34.96
C TYR A 257 -2.14 -10.26 -34.40
N GLY A 258 -3.29 -10.28 -33.71
CA GLY A 258 -3.64 -11.39 -32.82
C GLY A 258 -2.58 -11.54 -31.72
N MET A 259 -1.93 -12.70 -31.64
CA MET A 259 -0.82 -12.95 -30.68
C MET A 259 0.57 -12.72 -31.29
N GLN A 260 0.66 -12.43 -32.58
CA GLN A 260 1.94 -12.29 -33.26
C GLN A 260 2.43 -10.84 -33.21
N ARG A 261 3.66 -10.65 -32.74
CA ARG A 261 4.34 -9.35 -32.81
C ARG A 261 4.78 -9.05 -34.24
N VAL A 262 4.25 -7.97 -34.82
CA VAL A 262 4.54 -7.52 -36.19
C VAL A 262 5.40 -6.25 -36.26
N TYR A 263 5.50 -5.53 -35.14
CA TYR A 263 6.39 -4.38 -34.96
C TYR A 263 6.95 -4.38 -33.54
N ALA A 264 8.19 -3.91 -33.40
CA ALA A 264 8.83 -3.62 -32.13
C ALA A 264 9.86 -2.51 -32.31
N ASP A 265 9.82 -1.51 -31.44
CA ASP A 265 10.88 -0.52 -31.30
C ASP A 265 11.10 -0.21 -29.82
N SER A 266 12.30 0.25 -29.51
CA SER A 266 12.69 0.57 -28.14
C SER A 266 13.61 1.77 -28.11
N GLN A 267 13.41 2.65 -27.14
CA GLN A 267 14.24 3.82 -26.93
C GLN A 267 14.74 3.87 -25.50
N LYS A 268 15.97 4.35 -25.34
CA LYS A 268 16.55 4.57 -24.03
C LYS A 268 16.28 6.01 -23.61
N VAL A 269 15.59 6.20 -22.48
CA VAL A 269 15.11 7.50 -22.02
C VAL A 269 15.46 7.75 -20.56
N SER A 270 15.36 9.00 -20.13
CA SER A 270 15.45 9.41 -18.73
C SER A 270 14.30 10.34 -18.43
N ILE A 271 13.45 9.92 -17.50
CA ILE A 271 12.26 10.59 -17.01
C ILE A 271 12.52 10.96 -15.54
N PRO A 272 12.61 12.26 -15.20
CA PRO A 272 12.74 12.70 -13.82
C PRO A 272 11.58 12.19 -12.96
N LYS A 273 11.77 12.12 -11.64
CA LYS A 273 10.70 11.72 -10.72
C LYS A 273 9.48 12.63 -10.88
N GLU A 274 8.29 12.07 -10.64
CA GLU A 274 7.01 12.81 -10.71
C GLU A 274 6.78 13.51 -12.06
N SER A 275 7.45 13.06 -13.12
CA SER A 275 7.39 13.66 -14.46
C SER A 275 6.97 12.62 -15.49
N SER A 276 6.58 13.11 -16.67
CA SER A 276 6.21 12.29 -17.81
C SER A 276 6.97 12.72 -19.08
N LEU A 277 7.19 11.77 -19.98
CA LEU A 277 7.82 11.99 -21.27
C LEU A 277 7.00 11.31 -22.37
N GLN A 278 6.62 12.09 -23.38
CA GLN A 278 6.08 11.53 -24.61
C GLN A 278 7.23 11.10 -25.52
N VAL A 279 7.18 9.84 -25.95
CA VAL A 279 8.18 9.22 -26.81
C VAL A 279 7.53 8.87 -28.14
N THR A 280 8.16 9.32 -29.23
CA THR A 280 7.75 9.00 -30.60
C THR A 280 8.67 7.92 -31.14
N PHE A 281 8.13 6.76 -31.47
CA PHE A 281 8.84 5.60 -32.00
C PHE A 281 8.97 5.67 -33.52
N LYS A 282 9.76 4.77 -34.12
CA LYS A 282 9.92 4.72 -35.58
C LYS A 282 8.58 4.44 -36.27
N GLU A 283 8.34 5.11 -37.39
CA GLU A 283 7.19 4.85 -38.26
C GLU A 283 7.15 3.36 -38.68
N TRP A 284 5.96 2.78 -38.60
CA TRP A 284 5.63 1.44 -39.06
C TRP A 284 4.75 1.51 -40.31
N SER A 285 5.11 0.75 -41.34
CA SER A 285 4.26 0.53 -42.51
C SER A 285 3.25 -0.56 -42.20
N VAL A 286 1.96 -0.20 -42.20
CA VAL A 286 0.83 -1.11 -41.97
C VAL A 286 0.69 -2.01 -43.21
N PRO A 287 0.98 -3.32 -43.11
CA PRO A 287 1.07 -4.17 -44.29
C PRO A 287 -0.31 -4.51 -44.88
N ASP A 288 -1.33 -4.73 -44.04
CA ASP A 288 -2.65 -5.21 -44.44
C ASP A 288 -3.77 -4.63 -43.55
N SER A 289 -5.02 -4.73 -44.02
CA SER A 289 -6.22 -4.52 -43.21
C SER A 289 -6.31 -5.58 -42.11
N GLY A 290 -6.55 -5.19 -40.86
CA GLY A 290 -6.49 -6.11 -39.72
C GLY A 290 -6.92 -5.49 -38.40
N VAL A 291 -7.18 -6.34 -37.41
CA VAL A 291 -7.33 -5.91 -36.01
C VAL A 291 -5.95 -5.99 -35.37
N TYR A 292 -5.41 -4.82 -35.05
CA TYR A 292 -4.11 -4.68 -34.41
C TYR A 292 -4.26 -4.12 -33.00
N VAL A 293 -3.29 -4.41 -32.16
CA VAL A 293 -3.21 -3.90 -30.80
C VAL A 293 -1.83 -3.29 -30.60
N VAL A 294 -1.78 -2.11 -30.00
CA VAL A 294 -0.55 -1.44 -29.59
C VAL A 294 -0.30 -1.80 -28.15
N ARG A 295 0.91 -2.31 -27.87
CA ARG A 295 1.39 -2.58 -26.52
C ARG A 295 2.59 -1.69 -26.24
N ALA A 296 2.49 -0.87 -25.21
CA ALA A 296 3.60 -0.08 -24.71
C ALA A 296 3.98 -0.57 -23.31
N TYR A 297 5.27 -0.63 -23.00
CA TYR A 297 5.76 -1.09 -21.70
C TYR A 297 7.18 -0.58 -21.49
N THR A 298 7.70 -0.80 -20.29
CA THR A 298 9.05 -0.36 -19.91
C THR A 298 9.90 -1.58 -19.56
N ARG A 299 11.21 -1.38 -19.56
CA ARG A 299 12.19 -2.38 -19.13
C ARG A 299 13.23 -1.65 -18.31
N LEU A 300 13.01 -1.60 -17.00
CA LEU A 300 14.02 -1.21 -16.04
C LEU A 300 14.84 -2.48 -15.69
N GLU A 301 16.15 -2.34 -15.46
CA GLU A 301 16.98 -3.48 -15.04
C GLU A 301 17.54 -3.18 -13.64
N PRO A 302 17.28 -4.03 -12.63
CA PRO A 302 16.36 -5.17 -12.61
C PRO A 302 14.91 -4.73 -12.30
N ASP A 303 13.99 -5.01 -13.20
CA ASP A 303 12.54 -4.89 -12.97
C ASP A 303 11.95 -6.30 -12.88
N GLU A 304 11.35 -6.61 -11.74
CA GLU A 304 10.77 -7.91 -11.45
C GLU A 304 9.34 -8.06 -11.95
N LEU A 305 8.66 -6.95 -12.29
CA LEU A 305 7.20 -6.93 -12.49
C LEU A 305 6.71 -6.22 -13.76
N ALA A 306 7.55 -5.97 -14.77
CA ALA A 306 7.28 -5.32 -16.08
C ALA A 306 5.90 -5.52 -16.80
N GLU A 307 5.07 -6.46 -16.37
CA GLU A 307 3.66 -6.58 -16.78
C GLU A 307 2.76 -5.46 -16.23
N ASP A 308 3.02 -4.92 -15.03
CA ASP A 308 2.23 -3.83 -14.43
C ASP A 308 2.50 -2.46 -15.09
N ASP A 309 3.66 -2.32 -15.71
CA ASP A 309 4.07 -1.15 -16.48
C ASP A 309 3.55 -1.11 -17.93
N ALA A 310 2.76 -2.12 -18.32
CA ALA A 310 2.28 -2.28 -19.69
C ALA A 310 0.89 -1.67 -19.92
N LEU A 311 0.76 -0.92 -21.01
CA LEU A 311 -0.51 -0.44 -21.55
C LEU A 311 -0.81 -1.12 -22.89
N ILE A 312 -2.05 -1.57 -23.06
CA ILE A 312 -2.51 -2.29 -24.25
C ILE A 312 -3.79 -1.64 -24.77
N GLU A 313 -3.76 -1.13 -26.01
CA GLU A 313 -4.92 -0.51 -26.65
C GLU A 313 -5.16 -1.01 -28.08
N PRO A 314 -6.42 -1.15 -28.51
CA PRO A 314 -6.72 -1.49 -29.89
C PRO A 314 -6.30 -0.35 -30.83
N LEU A 315 -5.65 -0.71 -31.94
CA LEU A 315 -5.28 0.25 -32.96
C LEU A 315 -6.50 0.55 -33.85
N THR A 316 -7.07 1.74 -33.69
CA THR A 316 -8.22 2.18 -34.48
C THR A 316 -7.82 2.81 -35.82
N GLY A 317 -8.74 2.93 -36.77
CA GLY A 317 -8.51 3.61 -38.06
C GLY A 317 -7.90 2.74 -39.16
N ILE A 318 -7.53 1.50 -38.86
CA ILE A 318 -7.23 0.49 -39.89
C ILE A 318 -8.56 -0.08 -40.36
N ALA A 319 -8.79 -0.07 -41.67
CA ALA A 319 -9.95 -0.75 -42.23
C ALA A 319 -9.94 -2.20 -41.75
N GLU A 320 -11.02 -2.64 -41.12
CA GLU A 320 -11.17 -4.07 -40.85
C GLU A 320 -11.03 -4.81 -42.19
N PRO A 321 -10.36 -5.98 -42.21
CA PRO A 321 -10.35 -6.79 -43.41
C PRO A 321 -11.81 -6.97 -43.76
N SER A 322 -12.19 -6.55 -44.98
CA SER A 322 -13.55 -6.69 -45.47
C SER A 322 -13.92 -8.13 -45.17
N SER A 323 -14.78 -8.33 -44.16
CA SER A 323 -15.09 -9.69 -43.72
C SER A 323 -15.54 -10.37 -44.99
N PRO A 324 -14.88 -11.45 -45.45
CA PRO A 324 -15.38 -12.15 -46.63
C PRO A 324 -16.83 -12.42 -46.29
N GLU A 325 -17.78 -11.83 -47.04
CA GLU A 325 -19.20 -11.88 -46.72
C GLU A 325 -19.51 -13.34 -46.51
N THR A 326 -19.50 -13.77 -45.24
CA THR A 326 -19.55 -15.19 -44.94
C THR A 326 -21.02 -15.43 -45.13
N PRO A 327 -21.44 -16.12 -46.20
CA PRO A 327 -22.82 -16.04 -46.58
C PRO A 327 -23.63 -16.55 -45.40
N VAL A 328 -24.44 -15.70 -44.77
CA VAL A 328 -25.08 -16.09 -43.53
C VAL A 328 -26.34 -16.81 -43.96
N THR A 329 -26.44 -18.11 -43.70
CA THR A 329 -27.70 -18.81 -43.95
C THR A 329 -28.64 -18.47 -42.79
N PRO A 330 -29.71 -17.70 -43.01
CA PRO A 330 -30.70 -17.50 -41.97
C PRO A 330 -31.34 -18.85 -41.65
N PHE A 331 -31.33 -19.24 -40.38
CA PHE A 331 -32.09 -20.37 -39.90
C PHE A 331 -33.25 -19.85 -39.04
N SER A 332 -34.43 -20.41 -39.25
CA SER A 332 -35.61 -20.14 -38.45
C SER A 332 -36.31 -21.43 -38.10
N PHE A 333 -36.75 -21.54 -36.85
CA PHE A 333 -37.67 -22.58 -36.44
C PHE A 333 -38.76 -21.97 -35.54
N GLU A 334 -39.88 -22.67 -35.48
CA GLU A 334 -41.07 -22.25 -34.75
C GLU A 334 -41.29 -23.19 -33.57
N LEU A 335 -41.50 -22.60 -32.39
CA LEU A 335 -41.89 -23.29 -31.16
C LEU A 335 -43.22 -22.68 -30.70
N ASP A 336 -44.32 -23.44 -30.86
CA ASP A 336 -45.70 -23.01 -30.61
C ASP A 336 -46.07 -21.67 -31.28
N GLN A 337 -45.93 -20.56 -30.56
CA GLN A 337 -46.28 -19.19 -31.02
C GLN A 337 -45.05 -18.28 -31.22
N ALA A 338 -43.83 -18.81 -31.09
CA ALA A 338 -42.59 -18.04 -31.20
C ALA A 338 -41.75 -18.50 -32.40
N ILE A 339 -41.33 -17.53 -33.23
CA ILE A 339 -40.34 -17.74 -34.30
C ILE A 339 -38.99 -17.22 -33.81
N ILE A 340 -38.02 -18.13 -33.67
CA ILE A 340 -36.64 -17.78 -33.33
C ILE A 340 -35.84 -17.69 -34.63
N ARG A 341 -35.14 -16.56 -34.84
CA ARG A 341 -34.27 -16.32 -35.99
C ARG A 341 -32.87 -16.01 -35.51
N PHE A 342 -31.88 -16.69 -36.07
CA PHE A 342 -30.48 -16.33 -35.90
C PHE A 342 -29.72 -16.63 -37.19
N ALA A 343 -28.59 -15.95 -37.35
CA ALA A 343 -27.74 -16.04 -38.50
C ALA A 343 -26.39 -16.57 -38.01
N VAL A 344 -25.93 -17.69 -38.60
CA VAL A 344 -24.69 -18.35 -38.20
C VAL A 344 -23.70 -18.30 -39.36
N PRO A 345 -22.43 -17.94 -39.15
CA PRO A 345 -21.40 -18.06 -40.18
C PRO A 345 -21.27 -19.51 -40.67
N TYR A 346 -21.01 -19.72 -41.96
CA TYR A 346 -20.62 -21.04 -42.46
C TYR A 346 -19.41 -21.54 -41.66
N SER A 347 -19.43 -22.83 -41.29
CA SER A 347 -18.42 -23.57 -40.50
C SER A 347 -18.52 -23.54 -38.97
N THR A 348 -19.51 -22.85 -38.37
CA THR A 348 -19.72 -22.92 -36.92
C THR A 348 -20.77 -23.97 -36.54
N ASN A 349 -20.39 -24.99 -35.77
CA ASN A 349 -21.36 -25.90 -35.15
C ASN A 349 -22.00 -25.19 -33.95
N VAL A 350 -23.26 -24.77 -34.10
CA VAL A 350 -24.05 -24.19 -33.01
C VAL A 350 -24.99 -25.24 -32.44
N SER A 351 -24.86 -25.50 -31.14
CA SER A 351 -25.83 -26.30 -30.39
C SER A 351 -26.74 -25.36 -29.60
N LEU A 352 -28.03 -25.35 -29.94
CA LEU A 352 -29.04 -24.64 -29.18
C LEU A 352 -29.78 -25.63 -28.27
N LYS A 353 -29.82 -25.34 -26.97
CA LYS A 353 -30.66 -26.08 -26.01
C LYS A 353 -31.76 -25.15 -25.52
N VAL A 354 -33.00 -25.54 -25.76
CA VAL A 354 -34.20 -24.86 -25.25
C VAL A 354 -34.74 -25.70 -24.11
N TYR A 355 -34.97 -25.09 -22.95
CA TYR A 355 -35.53 -25.75 -21.79
C TYR A 355 -36.93 -25.19 -21.54
N ASP A 356 -37.88 -26.09 -21.31
CA ASP A 356 -39.18 -25.75 -20.72
C ASP A 356 -38.98 -25.60 -19.20
N ILE A 357 -39.46 -24.51 -18.62
CA ILE A 357 -39.30 -24.17 -17.19
C ILE A 357 -40.61 -24.44 -16.42
N THR A 358 -41.42 -25.39 -16.89
CA THR A 358 -42.70 -25.74 -16.24
C THR A 358 -42.54 -26.59 -14.99
#